data_AF-A0A171AF16-F1
#
_entry.id   AF-A0A171AF16-F1
#
_cell.length_a   1.000
_cell.length_b   1.000
_cell.length_c   1.000
_cell.angle_alpha   90.00
_cell.angle_beta   90.00
_cell.angle_gamma   90.00
#
_symmetry.space_group_name_H-M   'P 1'
#
loop_
_entity.id
_entity.type
_entity.pdbx_description
1 polymer ?
#
loop_
_entity_poly.entity_id
_entity_poly.type
_entity_poly.pdbx_seq_one_letter_code
_entity_poly.pdbx_strand_id
1 'polypeptide(L)'
;YFHIKNLDSLFTLFPLFNICAARGADILWEGKMKSTRRWAIAALVAIHILLNVCLTLVLLRVSALNYPGGSAIRRFHSLVPPQNDVHLYIDNLSAQTGVSRFLQLNKNWIYNKTEGLDRNLSEMLEFTHLIIETRGPLGKSLRNNAKTHEVMETIQA
;
A
#
# COMPACT_ATOMS: atom_id res chain seq x y z
N TYR A 1 20.97 25.53 18.44
CA TYR A 1 20.78 24.30 19.24
C TYR A 1 19.44 23.71 18.79
N PHE A 2 19.44 22.56 18.10
CA PHE A 2 18.19 21.93 17.68
C PHE A 2 17.44 21.45 18.93
N HIS A 3 16.35 22.12 19.26
CA HIS A 3 15.55 21.80 20.44
C HIS A 3 14.42 20.88 19.99
N ILE A 4 14.66 19.56 20.10
CA ILE A 4 13.66 18.54 19.77
C ILE A 4 12.55 18.63 20.82
N LYS A 5 11.44 19.28 20.47
CA LYS A 5 10.30 19.46 21.38
C LYS A 5 9.10 18.59 21.00
N ASN A 6 8.88 18.34 19.70
CA ASN A 6 7.69 17.65 19.21
C ASN A 6 8.01 16.67 18.05
N LEU A 7 7.04 15.81 17.69
CA LEU A 7 7.16 14.77 16.65
C LEU A 7 7.49 15.35 15.26
N ASP A 8 6.95 16.52 14.96
CA ASP A 8 7.19 17.35 13.78
C ASP A 8 8.67 17.73 13.60
N SER A 9 9.40 17.91 14.70
CA SER A 9 10.85 18.16 14.66
C SER A 9 11.64 16.93 14.18
N LEU A 10 11.13 15.71 14.40
CA LEU A 10 11.79 14.48 13.97
C LEU A 10 11.76 14.31 12.44
N PHE A 11 10.66 14.71 11.78
CA PHE A 11 10.53 14.58 10.32
C PHE A 11 11.60 15.38 9.55
N THR A 12 12.07 16.50 10.11
CA THR A 12 13.11 17.32 9.49
C THR A 12 14.52 16.74 9.71
N LEU A 13 14.72 15.95 10.75
CA LEU A 13 16.02 15.37 11.10
C LEU A 13 16.39 14.18 10.21
N PHE A 14 15.41 13.34 9.83
CA PHE A 14 15.70 12.14 9.02
C PHE A 14 16.39 12.46 7.68
N PRO A 15 15.95 13.44 6.87
CA PRO A 15 16.64 13.80 5.64
C PRO A 15 18.06 14.32 5.89
N LEU A 16 18.28 15.10 6.95
CA LEU A 16 19.59 15.64 7.29
C LEU A 16 20.59 14.53 7.66
N PHE A 17 20.17 13.57 8.49
CA PHE A 17 20.99 12.41 8.82
C PHE A 17 21.31 11.56 7.59
N ASN A 18 20.35 11.36 6.68
CA ASN A 18 20.58 10.61 5.45
C ASN A 18 21.60 11.30 4.53
N ILE A 19 21.56 12.63 4.42
CA ILE A 19 22.54 13.40 3.62
C ILE A 19 23.94 13.26 4.23
N CYS A 20 24.09 13.40 5.55
CA CYS A 20 25.37 13.22 6.23
C CYS A 20 25.92 11.80 6.04
N ALA A 21 25.08 10.78 6.19
CA ALA A 21 25.45 9.39 5.96
C ALA A 21 25.86 9.12 4.51
N ALA A 22 25.09 9.65 3.54
CA ALA A 22 25.40 9.52 2.12
C ALA A 22 26.74 10.17 1.77
N ARG A 23 27.02 11.38 2.27
CA ARG A 23 28.30 12.05 2.04
C ARG A 23 29.47 11.30 2.68
N GLY A 24 29.27 10.72 3.87
CA GLY A 24 30.27 9.86 4.51
C GLY A 24 30.58 8.60 3.69
N ALA A 25 29.55 7.93 3.18
CA ALA A 25 29.69 6.76 2.31
C ALA A 25 30.42 7.10 1.01
N ASP A 26 30.11 8.24 0.41
CA ASP A 26 30.73 8.74 -0.81
C ASP A 26 32.25 9.00 -0.64
N ILE A 27 32.64 9.71 0.43
CA ILE A 27 34.06 9.93 0.76
C ILE A 27 34.81 8.61 0.97
N LEU A 28 34.19 7.64 1.66
CA LEU A 28 34.77 6.30 1.86
C LEU A 28 34.93 5.55 0.54
N TRP A 29 33.95 5.67 -0.36
CA TRP A 29 33.96 5.02 -1.66
C TRP A 29 35.02 5.60 -2.61
N GLU A 30 35.16 6.93 -2.67
CA GLU A 30 36.22 7.60 -3.45
C GLU A 30 37.61 7.21 -2.93
N GLY A 31 37.76 7.15 -1.60
CA GLY A 31 39.03 6.83 -0.94
C GLY A 31 39.40 5.34 -0.87
N LYS A 32 38.55 4.44 -1.39
CA LYS A 32 38.66 2.99 -1.14
C LYS A 32 40.00 2.36 -1.53
N MET A 33 40.60 2.81 -2.64
CA MET A 33 41.86 2.22 -3.16
C MET A 33 43.13 2.72 -2.45
N LYS A 34 43.02 3.70 -1.53
CA LYS A 34 44.18 4.30 -0.88
C LYS A 34 44.83 3.41 0.20
N SER A 35 44.11 2.38 0.69
CA SER A 35 44.61 1.43 1.70
C SER A 35 43.66 0.24 1.79
N THR A 36 44.20 -0.95 2.08
CA THR A 36 43.42 -2.18 2.33
C THR A 36 42.35 -2.00 3.41
N ARG A 37 42.63 -1.25 4.48
CA ARG A 37 41.66 -0.91 5.53
C ARG A 37 40.49 -0.10 4.99
N ARG A 38 40.77 0.91 4.15
CA ARG A 38 39.72 1.77 3.56
C ARG A 38 38.86 0.98 2.59
N TRP A 39 39.50 0.11 1.80
CA TRP A 39 38.79 -0.81 0.93
C TRP A 39 37.85 -1.73 1.71
N ALA A 40 38.32 -2.34 2.81
CA ALA A 40 37.51 -3.22 3.64
C ALA A 40 36.31 -2.50 4.26
N ILE A 41 36.48 -1.27 4.75
CA ILE A 41 35.38 -0.45 5.29
C ILE A 41 34.37 -0.10 4.19
N ALA A 42 34.84 0.33 3.01
CA ALA A 42 33.96 0.65 1.89
C ALA A 42 33.16 -0.57 1.41
N ALA A 43 33.81 -1.75 1.36
CA ALA A 43 33.15 -3.01 1.03
C ALA A 43 32.09 -3.40 2.08
N LEU A 44 32.39 -3.25 3.37
CA LEU A 44 31.44 -3.50 4.45
C LEU A 44 30.22 -2.58 4.34
N VAL A 45 30.42 -1.28 4.09
CA VAL A 45 29.32 -0.32 3.88
C VAL A 45 28.46 -0.71 2.68
N ALA A 46 29.07 -1.10 1.56
CA ALA A 46 28.33 -1.55 0.37
C ALA A 46 27.50 -2.82 0.66
N ILE A 47 28.08 -3.81 1.35
CA ILE A 47 27.38 -5.03 1.76
C ILE A 47 26.22 -4.69 2.71
N HIS A 48 26.43 -3.80 3.67
CA HIS A 48 25.38 -3.36 4.60
C HIS A 48 24.20 -2.69 3.87
N ILE A 49 24.48 -1.84 2.88
CA ILE A 49 23.43 -1.21 2.06
C ILE A 49 22.65 -2.28 1.27
N LEU A 50 23.34 -3.22 0.62
CA LEU A 50 22.70 -4.31 -0.11
C LEU A 50 21.81 -5.18 0.79
N LEU A 51 22.31 -5.56 1.98
CA LEU A 51 21.53 -6.32 2.96
C LEU A 51 20.30 -5.55 3.44
N ASN A 52 20.42 -4.24 3.69
CA ASN A 52 19.27 -3.40 4.06
C ASN A 52 18.22 -3.34 2.95
N VAL A 53 18.63 -3.21 1.69
CA VAL A 53 17.70 -3.23 0.55
C VAL A 53 16.98 -4.57 0.47
N CYS A 54 17.72 -5.68 0.54
CA CYS A 54 17.13 -7.03 0.54
C CYS A 54 16.11 -7.22 1.67
N LEU A 55 16.49 -6.85 2.90
CA LEU A 55 15.60 -6.95 4.06
C LEU A 55 14.37 -6.07 3.90
N THR A 56 14.55 -4.84 3.40
CA THR A 56 13.45 -3.90 3.16
C THR A 56 12.49 -4.43 2.10
N LEU A 57 12.98 -5.07 1.03
CA LEU A 57 12.13 -5.69 0.01
C LEU A 57 11.33 -6.87 0.59
N VAL A 58 11.93 -7.69 1.47
CA VAL A 58 11.23 -8.77 2.16
C VAL A 58 10.14 -8.22 3.08
N LEU A 59 10.49 -7.23 3.92
CA LEU A 59 9.53 -6.59 4.82
C LEU A 59 8.42 -5.86 4.06
N LEU A 60 8.75 -5.21 2.95
CA LEU A 60 7.78 -4.59 2.05
C LEU A 60 6.82 -5.64 1.48
N ARG A 61 7.35 -6.80 1.04
CA ARG A 61 6.53 -7.87 0.50
C ARG A 61 5.58 -8.43 1.53
N VAL A 62 6.06 -8.68 2.75
CA VAL A 62 5.24 -9.14 3.88
C VAL A 62 4.20 -8.10 4.26
N SER A 63 4.59 -6.83 4.35
CA SER A 63 3.67 -5.73 4.64
C SER A 63 2.56 -5.63 3.60
N ALA A 64 2.88 -5.78 2.32
CA ALA A 64 1.89 -5.73 1.24
C ALA A 64 0.81 -6.82 1.31
N LEU A 65 1.06 -7.94 2.00
CA LEU A 65 0.04 -8.98 2.23
C LEU A 65 -1.04 -8.50 3.22
N ASN A 66 -0.70 -7.61 4.15
CA ASN A 66 -1.66 -7.04 5.12
C ASN A 66 -2.58 -5.96 4.51
N TYR A 67 -2.49 -5.72 3.19
CA TYR A 67 -3.31 -4.73 2.46
C TYR A 67 -4.14 -5.43 1.35
N PRO A 68 -5.10 -6.31 1.72
CA PRO A 68 -5.92 -7.06 0.77
C PRO A 68 -6.81 -6.19 -0.11
N GLY A 69 -7.29 -5.04 0.36
CA GLY A 69 -8.08 -4.10 -0.44
C GLY A 69 -7.34 -3.64 -1.70
N GLY A 70 -6.05 -3.36 -1.60
CA GLY A 70 -5.22 -3.02 -2.77
C GLY A 70 -5.15 -4.16 -3.80
N SER A 71 -5.14 -5.42 -3.35
CA SER A 71 -5.20 -6.58 -4.24
C SER A 71 -6.59 -6.76 -4.85
N ALA A 72 -7.65 -6.52 -4.09
CA ALA A 72 -9.04 -6.60 -4.58
C ALA A 72 -9.30 -5.65 -5.75
N ILE A 73 -8.91 -4.38 -5.67
CA ILE A 73 -9.14 -3.43 -6.77
C ILE A 73 -8.27 -3.74 -8.01
N ARG A 74 -7.03 -4.22 -7.83
CA ARG A 74 -6.21 -4.68 -8.97
C ARG A 74 -6.86 -5.86 -9.67
N ARG A 75 -7.40 -6.79 -8.90
CA ARG A 75 -8.05 -7.98 -9.43
C ARG A 75 -9.38 -7.63 -10.11
N PHE A 76 -10.18 -6.75 -9.51
CA PHE A 76 -11.39 -6.20 -10.11
C PHE A 76 -11.12 -5.61 -11.51
N HIS A 77 -10.07 -4.81 -11.64
CA HIS A 77 -9.62 -4.26 -12.93
C HIS A 77 -9.22 -5.32 -13.96
N SER A 78 -8.77 -6.49 -13.53
CA SER A 78 -8.45 -7.61 -14.44
C SER A 78 -9.68 -8.43 -14.86
N LEU A 79 -10.75 -8.39 -14.06
CA LEU A 79 -11.98 -9.16 -14.30
C LEU A 79 -13.01 -8.38 -15.11
N VAL A 80 -13.14 -7.07 -14.87
CA VAL A 80 -14.18 -6.26 -15.50
C VAL A 80 -13.61 -5.50 -16.70
N PRO A 81 -14.16 -5.70 -17.91
CA PRO A 81 -13.71 -4.99 -19.11
C PRO A 81 -13.84 -3.47 -18.95
N PRO A 82 -12.86 -2.68 -19.40
CA PRO A 82 -12.86 -1.24 -19.20
C PRO A 82 -13.97 -0.50 -19.97
N GLN A 83 -14.63 -1.15 -20.93
CA GLN A 83 -15.76 -0.60 -21.67
C GLN A 83 -17.09 -0.65 -20.90
N ASN A 84 -17.15 -1.45 -19.83
CA ASN A 84 -18.37 -1.56 -19.04
C ASN A 84 -18.63 -0.26 -18.29
N ASP A 85 -19.90 0.12 -18.19
CA ASP A 85 -20.35 1.17 -17.28
C ASP A 85 -20.31 0.61 -15.85
N VAL A 86 -19.43 1.16 -15.03
CA VAL A 86 -19.15 0.64 -13.69
C VAL A 86 -19.32 1.77 -12.68
N HIS A 87 -20.28 1.57 -11.79
CA HIS A 87 -20.38 2.26 -10.52
C HIS A 87 -19.92 1.31 -9.41
N LEU A 88 -18.69 1.52 -8.93
CA LEU A 88 -18.01 0.67 -7.95
C LEU A 88 -18.06 1.30 -6.57
N TYR A 89 -18.69 0.62 -5.61
CA TYR A 89 -18.57 0.98 -4.20
C TYR A 89 -17.33 0.33 -3.58
N ILE A 90 -16.60 1.10 -2.79
CA ILE A 90 -15.42 0.67 -2.04
C ILE A 90 -15.69 0.99 -0.57
N ASP A 91 -15.78 -0.04 0.27
CA ASP A 91 -16.00 0.18 1.69
C ASP A 91 -14.75 0.75 2.40
N ASN A 92 -14.99 1.37 3.56
CA ASN A 92 -13.93 2.01 4.35
C ASN A 92 -12.78 1.05 4.69
N LEU A 93 -13.09 -0.20 5.04
CA LEU A 93 -12.06 -1.19 5.37
C LEU A 93 -11.18 -1.53 4.15
N SER A 94 -11.77 -1.68 2.96
CA SER A 94 -11.01 -1.87 1.72
C SER A 94 -10.16 -0.65 1.37
N ALA A 95 -10.67 0.56 1.62
CA ALA A 95 -9.91 1.80 1.47
C ALA A 95 -8.70 1.84 2.43
N GLN A 96 -8.88 1.46 3.69
CA GLN A 96 -7.83 1.38 4.70
C GLN A 96 -6.80 0.29 4.39
N THR A 97 -7.22 -0.80 3.76
CA THR A 97 -6.36 -1.92 3.36
C THR A 97 -5.84 -1.80 1.92
N GLY A 98 -5.74 -0.59 1.38
CA GLY A 98 -4.90 -0.30 0.21
C GLY A 98 -5.65 0.09 -1.06
N VAL A 99 -6.97 0.24 -1.05
CA VAL A 99 -7.68 0.84 -2.20
C VAL A 99 -7.45 2.36 -2.25
N SER A 100 -6.51 2.78 -3.09
CA SER A 100 -6.15 4.19 -3.29
C SER A 100 -6.58 4.73 -4.66
N ARG A 101 -6.53 6.06 -4.83
CA ARG A 101 -6.82 6.73 -6.10
C ARG A 101 -5.84 6.34 -7.21
N PHE A 102 -4.60 5.97 -6.87
CA PHE A 102 -3.61 5.51 -7.85
C PHE A 102 -3.97 4.16 -8.49
N LEU A 103 -4.86 3.39 -7.86
CA LEU A 103 -5.35 2.11 -8.37
C LEU A 103 -6.66 2.24 -9.16
N GLN A 104 -7.18 3.46 -9.34
CA GLN A 104 -8.37 3.75 -10.14
C GLN A 104 -7.95 3.98 -11.59
N LEU A 105 -7.81 2.89 -12.34
CA LEU A 105 -7.16 2.93 -13.65
C LEU A 105 -8.10 3.35 -14.78
N ASN A 106 -9.42 3.25 -14.59
CA ASN A 106 -10.39 3.56 -15.64
C ASN A 106 -11.13 4.87 -15.36
N LYS A 107 -10.96 5.85 -16.23
CA LYS A 107 -11.56 7.19 -16.07
C LYS A 107 -13.08 7.21 -16.29
N ASN A 108 -13.62 6.22 -17.00
CA ASN A 108 -15.05 6.15 -17.31
C ASN A 108 -15.85 5.46 -16.20
N TRP A 109 -15.17 4.93 -15.18
CA TRP A 109 -15.80 4.29 -14.03
C TRP A 109 -16.02 5.29 -12.90
N ILE A 110 -17.10 5.09 -12.14
CA ILE A 110 -17.40 5.86 -10.94
C ILE A 110 -16.92 5.05 -9.73
N TYR A 111 -15.93 5.57 -9.02
CA TYR A 111 -15.41 4.98 -7.78
C TYR A 111 -15.99 5.71 -6.57
N ASN A 112 -16.97 5.09 -5.93
CA ASN A 112 -17.68 5.66 -4.81
C ASN A 112 -17.12 5.13 -3.48
N LYS A 113 -16.79 6.05 -2.56
CA LYS A 113 -16.21 5.79 -1.23
C LYS A 113 -17.05 6.40 -0.11
N THR A 114 -18.34 6.67 -0.36
CA THR A 114 -19.21 7.28 0.64
C THR A 114 -19.21 6.43 1.91
N GLU A 115 -18.77 7.04 3.02
CA GLU A 115 -18.75 6.38 4.31
C GLU A 115 -20.15 6.38 4.95
N GLY A 116 -20.39 5.43 5.86
CA GLY A 116 -21.63 5.39 6.63
C GLY A 116 -22.86 4.88 5.89
N LEU A 117 -22.72 4.38 4.66
CA LEU A 117 -23.82 3.70 3.95
C LEU A 117 -24.22 2.42 4.70
N ASP A 118 -25.53 2.27 4.98
CA ASP A 118 -26.05 1.03 5.56
C ASP A 118 -26.02 -0.06 4.50
N ARG A 119 -25.20 -1.09 4.74
CA ARG A 119 -25.00 -2.23 3.85
C ARG A 119 -26.24 -3.12 3.70
N ASN A 120 -27.34 -2.78 4.37
CA ASN A 120 -28.62 -3.47 4.33
C ASN A 120 -29.70 -2.73 3.51
N LEU A 121 -29.40 -1.53 2.97
CA LEU A 121 -30.39 -0.68 2.34
C LEU A 121 -30.41 -0.79 0.81
N SER A 122 -31.52 -0.34 0.21
CA SER A 122 -31.72 -0.21 -1.24
C SER A 122 -30.63 0.63 -1.93
N GLU A 123 -29.91 1.48 -1.20
CA GLU A 123 -28.77 2.26 -1.69
C GLU A 123 -27.67 1.38 -2.30
N MET A 124 -27.50 0.14 -1.83
CA MET A 124 -26.53 -0.80 -2.41
C MET A 124 -26.89 -1.20 -3.85
N LEU A 125 -28.16 -1.05 -4.26
CA LEU A 125 -28.62 -1.36 -5.63
C LEU A 125 -28.21 -0.29 -6.65
N GLU A 126 -27.79 0.89 -6.20
CA GLU A 126 -27.28 1.95 -7.09
C GLU A 126 -25.89 1.63 -7.64
N PHE A 127 -25.19 0.70 -7.01
CA PHE A 127 -23.86 0.26 -7.42
C PHE A 127 -23.95 -0.97 -8.31
N THR A 128 -23.17 -0.96 -9.37
CA THR A 128 -23.03 -2.13 -10.25
C THR A 128 -22.15 -3.21 -9.62
N HIS A 129 -21.16 -2.80 -8.81
CA HIS A 129 -20.14 -3.66 -8.23
C HIS A 129 -19.76 -3.16 -6.84
N LEU A 130 -19.35 -4.09 -5.98
CA LEU A 130 -18.99 -3.81 -4.59
C LEU A 130 -17.62 -4.44 -4.27
N ILE A 131 -16.73 -3.67 -3.67
CA ILE A 131 -15.56 -4.19 -2.94
C ILE A 131 -15.81 -3.96 -1.45
N ILE A 132 -16.05 -5.05 -0.73
CA ILE A 132 -16.39 -5.04 0.68
C ILE A 132 -15.53 -6.02 1.47
N GLU A 133 -15.09 -5.61 2.66
CA GLU A 133 -14.44 -6.52 3.61
C GLU A 133 -15.48 -7.25 4.45
N THR A 134 -15.23 -8.53 4.71
CA THR A 134 -16.12 -9.39 5.49
C THR A 134 -15.33 -10.07 6.59
N ARG A 135 -15.74 -9.88 7.84
CA ARG A 135 -15.13 -10.57 8.98
C ARG A 135 -15.79 -11.93 9.20
N GLY A 136 -15.02 -13.01 9.04
CA GLY A 136 -15.45 -14.40 9.26
C GLY A 136 -16.16 -15.05 8.06
N PRO A 137 -16.44 -16.37 8.13
CA PRO A 137 -17.06 -17.12 7.04
C PRO A 137 -18.48 -16.59 6.79
N LEU A 138 -18.64 -15.85 5.69
CA LEU A 138 -19.86 -15.14 5.30
C LEU A 138 -20.44 -14.25 6.40
N GLY A 139 -19.74 -13.14 6.69
CA GLY A 139 -20.26 -12.07 7.55
C GLY A 139 -21.68 -11.61 7.16
N LYS A 140 -22.44 -11.07 8.12
CA LYS A 140 -23.84 -10.60 7.91
C LYS A 140 -23.98 -9.71 6.66
N SER A 141 -22.95 -8.94 6.33
CA SER A 141 -22.88 -8.07 5.14
C SER A 141 -22.94 -8.81 3.81
N LEU A 142 -22.39 -10.02 3.70
CA LEU A 142 -22.51 -10.84 2.48
C LEU A 142 -23.90 -11.43 2.34
N ARG A 143 -24.57 -11.83 3.43
CA ARG A 143 -25.89 -12.49 3.34
C ARG A 143 -26.96 -11.60 2.71
N ASN A 144 -26.90 -10.30 2.93
CA ASN A 144 -27.88 -9.37 2.37
C ASN A 144 -27.53 -8.95 0.94
N ASN A 145 -26.25 -8.69 0.67
CA ASN A 145 -25.79 -8.35 -0.68
C ASN A 145 -25.75 -9.55 -1.64
N ALA A 146 -25.61 -10.79 -1.15
CA ALA A 146 -25.67 -12.01 -1.96
C ALA A 146 -27.05 -12.26 -2.59
N LYS A 147 -28.09 -11.52 -2.18
CA LYS A 147 -29.41 -11.57 -2.83
C LYS A 147 -29.47 -10.72 -4.10
N THR A 148 -28.60 -9.72 -4.23
CA THR A 148 -28.65 -8.70 -5.28
C THR A 148 -27.38 -8.70 -6.14
N HIS A 149 -26.26 -9.12 -5.58
CA HIS A 149 -24.95 -9.15 -6.22
C HIS A 149 -24.33 -10.55 -6.09
N GLU A 150 -23.68 -11.00 -7.16
CA GLU A 150 -22.92 -12.24 -7.18
C GLU A 150 -21.47 -12.00 -6.71
N VAL A 151 -20.90 -12.98 -6.00
CA VAL A 151 -19.49 -12.94 -5.58
C VAL A 151 -18.60 -13.30 -6.76
N MET A 152 -17.92 -12.31 -7.32
CA MET A 152 -16.95 -12.53 -8.41
C MET A 152 -15.65 -13.16 -7.92
N GLU A 153 -15.11 -12.67 -6.80
CA GLU A 153 -13.85 -13.15 -6.24
C GLU A 153 -13.76 -12.89 -4.74
N THR A 154 -13.03 -13.75 -4.02
CA THR A 154 -12.70 -13.58 -2.61
C THR A 154 -11.19 -13.45 -2.44
N ILE A 155 -10.73 -12.35 -1.86
CA ILE A 155 -9.32 -12.13 -1.55
C ILE A 155 -9.09 -12.48 -0.08
N GLN A 156 -8.18 -13.42 0.18
CA GLN A 156 -7.76 -13.75 1.54
C GLN A 156 -6.71 -12.74 2.02
N ALA A 157 -6.86 -12.34 3.28
CA ALA A 157 -5.89 -11.54 4.02
C ALA A 157 -4.95 -12.46 4.81
#